data_AF-A0A6J0UYR4-F1
#
_entry.id   AF-A0A6J0UYR4-F1
#
_cell.length_a   1.000
_cell.length_b   1.000
_cell.length_c   1.000
_cell.angle_alpha   90.00
_cell.angle_beta   90.00
_cell.angle_gamma   90.00
#
_symmetry.space_group_name_H-M   'P 1'
#
loop_
_entity.id
_entity.type
_entity.pdbx_description
1 polymer ?
#
loop_
_entity_poly.entity_id
_entity_poly.type
_entity_poly.pdbx_seq_one_letter_code
_entity_poly.pdbx_strand_id
1 'polypeptide(L)'
;MCSLAGIRCKKLSGFSKGASYKPGKVFKGDSDHAWNAVYLDGGWHLLDSTWGSGFVENSCTKFTFSYNEFYFLTHPALFINDHFPEEEEWQLLRWKLTLQQFERNAWYRSKFYSLGLLASSAETSTIETG
;
A
#
# COMPACT_ATOMS: atom_id res chain seq x y z
N MET A 1 11.49 12.94 -12.39
CA MET A 1 12.06 11.77 -13.11
C MET A 1 11.12 11.25 -14.19
N CYS A 2 9.94 10.71 -13.87
CA CYS A 2 9.00 10.19 -14.91
C CYS A 2 8.58 11.24 -15.94
N SER A 3 8.21 12.44 -15.50
CA SER A 3 7.87 13.56 -16.39
C SER A 3 9.01 13.95 -17.35
N LEU A 4 10.26 13.84 -16.89
CA LEU A 4 11.45 14.12 -17.72
C LEU A 4 11.71 13.03 -18.76
N ALA A 5 11.26 11.80 -18.50
CA ALA A 5 11.31 10.68 -19.43
C ALA A 5 10.08 10.62 -20.36
N GLY A 6 9.20 11.63 -20.35
CA GLY A 6 7.96 11.65 -21.13
C GLY A 6 6.86 10.71 -20.59
N ILE A 7 7.05 10.11 -19.41
CA ILE A 7 6.07 9.23 -18.77
C ILE A 7 5.13 10.09 -17.94
N ARG A 8 3.83 10.01 -18.22
CA ARG A 8 2.81 10.70 -17.40
C ARG A 8 2.82 10.09 -16.01
N CYS A 9 2.97 10.93 -14.99
CA CYS A 9 2.97 10.50 -13.60
C CYS A 9 2.14 11.45 -12.74
N LYS A 10 1.50 10.90 -11.71
CA LYS A 10 0.79 11.65 -10.68
C LYS A 10 1.31 11.25 -9.29
N LYS A 11 1.52 12.23 -8.42
CA LYS A 11 1.71 11.98 -6.98
C LYS A 11 0.34 11.83 -6.35
N LEU A 12 0.15 10.76 -5.59
CA LEU A 12 -1.05 10.46 -4.83
C LEU A 12 -0.73 10.56 -3.35
N SER A 13 -1.74 10.89 -2.55
CA SER A 13 -1.68 10.93 -1.09
C SER A 13 -2.86 10.14 -0.54
N GLY A 14 -2.73 9.64 0.69
CA GLY A 14 -3.80 8.93 1.36
C GLY A 14 -3.39 8.35 2.71
N PHE A 15 -4.23 7.43 3.18
CA PHE A 15 -3.99 6.66 4.39
C PHE A 15 -3.24 5.37 4.07
N SER A 16 -2.34 4.98 4.97
CA SER A 16 -1.53 3.79 4.82
C SER A 16 -1.58 2.88 6.05
N LYS A 17 -1.52 1.57 5.81
CA LYS A 17 -1.29 0.58 6.89
C LYS A 17 0.20 0.30 7.07
N GLY A 18 0.97 1.37 7.25
CA GLY A 18 2.44 1.36 7.34
C GLY A 18 3.01 0.92 8.69
N ALA A 19 4.25 1.33 8.97
CA ALA A 19 5.01 0.87 10.14
C ALA A 19 4.32 1.14 11.49
N SER A 20 3.58 2.25 11.60
CA SER A 20 2.86 2.66 12.81
C SER A 20 1.43 2.14 12.89
N TYR A 21 0.95 1.40 11.89
CA TYR A 21 -0.42 0.88 11.86
C TYR A 21 -0.62 -0.24 12.89
N LYS A 22 -1.82 -0.24 13.49
CA LYS A 22 -2.31 -1.30 14.37
C LYS A 22 -3.71 -1.72 13.90
N PRO A 23 -4.05 -3.03 13.90
CA PRO A 23 -5.40 -3.49 13.59
C PRO A 23 -6.46 -2.75 14.41
N GLY A 24 -7.54 -2.33 13.74
CA GLY A 24 -8.60 -1.52 14.35
C GLY A 24 -8.33 -0.01 14.41
N LYS A 25 -7.19 0.49 13.90
CA LYS A 25 -6.98 1.94 13.72
C LYS A 25 -8.08 2.50 12.81
N VAL A 26 -8.74 3.55 13.31
CA VAL A 26 -9.65 4.40 12.53
C VAL A 26 -8.84 5.57 11.98
N PHE A 27 -8.90 5.80 10.67
CA PHE A 27 -8.17 6.87 10.01
C PHE A 27 -8.99 8.16 10.03
N LYS A 28 -8.37 9.26 10.45
CA LYS A 28 -8.98 10.59 10.57
C LYS A 28 -7.92 11.65 10.32
N GLY A 29 -8.36 12.82 9.85
CA GLY A 29 -7.47 13.96 9.59
C GLY A 29 -6.75 13.82 8.26
N ASP A 30 -5.51 14.31 8.24
CA ASP A 30 -4.71 14.42 7.04
C ASP A 30 -4.07 13.08 6.64
N SER A 31 -3.77 12.93 5.35
CA SER A 31 -3.06 11.78 4.80
C SER A 31 -1.71 11.54 5.47
N ASP A 32 -1.38 10.27 5.71
CA ASP A 32 -0.16 9.85 6.38
C ASP A 32 0.91 9.28 5.44
N HIS A 33 0.60 9.15 4.14
CA HIS A 33 1.52 8.63 3.15
C HIS A 33 1.28 9.18 1.74
N ALA A 34 2.28 9.03 0.88
CA ALA A 34 2.23 9.42 -0.52
C ALA A 34 2.97 8.41 -1.42
N TRP A 35 2.41 8.17 -2.60
CA TRP A 35 2.92 7.24 -3.61
C TRP A 35 2.70 7.80 -5.01
N ASN A 36 2.98 7.01 -6.05
CA ASN A 36 2.85 7.45 -7.44
C ASN A 36 1.92 6.57 -8.26
N ALA A 37 1.26 7.20 -9.22
CA ALA A 37 0.66 6.53 -10.36
C ALA A 37 1.42 6.93 -11.63
N VAL A 38 1.65 5.98 -12.53
CA VAL A 38 2.28 6.21 -13.83
C VAL A 38 1.40 5.66 -14.94
N TYR A 39 1.39 6.33 -16.09
CA TYR A 39 0.63 5.85 -17.25
C TYR A 39 1.56 5.12 -18.21
N LEU A 40 1.33 3.82 -18.38
CA LEU A 40 2.12 2.92 -19.22
C LEU A 40 1.15 1.99 -19.96
N ASP A 41 1.48 1.60 -21.20
CA ASP A 41 0.73 0.62 -21.99
C ASP A 41 -0.79 0.85 -22.07
N GLY A 42 -1.21 2.12 -22.10
CA GLY A 42 -2.63 2.49 -22.20
C GLY A 42 -3.39 2.52 -20.87
N GLY A 43 -2.73 2.26 -19.73
CA GLY A 43 -3.34 2.21 -18.41
C GLY A 43 -2.58 2.98 -17.32
N TRP A 44 -3.26 3.25 -16.20
CA TRP A 44 -2.62 3.76 -14.99
C TRP A 44 -2.17 2.60 -14.10
N HIS A 45 -0.95 2.71 -13.56
CA HIS A 45 -0.34 1.72 -12.68
C HIS A 45 0.12 2.38 -11.39
N LEU A 46 -0.06 1.70 -10.26
CA LEU A 46 0.32 2.17 -8.93
C LEU A 46 1.72 1.67 -8.55
N LEU A 47 2.51 2.52 -7.91
CA LEU A 47 3.80 2.14 -7.34
C LEU A 47 4.13 2.99 -6.13
N ASP A 48 4.87 2.41 -5.18
CA ASP A 48 5.44 3.14 -4.05
C ASP A 48 6.96 2.99 -4.02
N SER A 49 7.65 4.08 -4.36
CA SER A 49 9.12 4.12 -4.33
C SER A 49 9.67 4.13 -2.90
N THR A 50 8.91 4.61 -1.92
CA THR A 50 9.32 4.66 -0.52
C THR A 50 9.41 3.23 0.02
N TRP A 51 8.31 2.49 -0.01
CA TRP A 51 8.26 1.12 0.51
C TRP A 51 8.88 0.09 -0.44
N GLY A 52 9.01 0.43 -1.73
CA GLY A 52 9.75 -0.38 -2.71
C GLY A 52 11.27 -0.32 -2.55
N SER A 53 11.82 0.74 -1.94
CA SER A 53 13.28 0.92 -1.80
C SER A 53 13.87 0.25 -0.56
N GLY A 54 13.08 0.07 0.50
CA GLY A 54 13.57 -0.46 1.77
C GLY A 54 12.73 0.03 2.96
N PHE A 55 13.36 0.11 4.12
CA PHE A 55 12.70 0.52 5.36
C PHE A 55 13.63 1.35 6.25
N VAL A 56 13.02 2.11 7.16
CA VAL A 56 13.73 2.81 8.24
C VAL A 56 13.58 2.03 9.54
N GLU A 57 14.61 2.05 10.36
CA GLU A 57 14.53 1.52 11.73
C GLU A 57 13.52 2.33 12.56
N ASN A 58 13.01 1.77 13.67
CA ASN A 58 12.00 2.43 14.51
C ASN A 58 12.44 3.79 15.07
N SER A 59 13.75 4.02 15.20
CA SER A 59 14.34 5.30 15.60
C SER A 59 14.30 6.36 14.49
N CYS A 60 13.96 5.98 13.25
CA CYS A 60 14.04 6.79 12.04
C CYS A 60 15.44 7.36 11.75
N THR A 61 16.49 6.84 12.39
CA THR A 61 17.87 7.36 12.25
C THR A 61 18.65 6.69 11.14
N LYS A 62 18.21 5.53 10.67
CA LYS A 62 18.91 4.74 9.66
C LYS A 62 17.93 4.13 8.68
N PHE A 63 18.21 4.38 7.40
CA PHE A 63 17.57 3.69 6.28
C PHE A 63 18.38 2.43 5.93
N THR A 64 17.67 1.33 5.68
CA THR A 64 18.22 0.10 5.14
C THR A 64 17.61 -0.17 3.77
N PHE A 65 18.45 -0.19 2.74
CA PHE A 65 18.04 -0.58 1.40
C PHE A 65 17.66 -2.06 1.39
N SER A 66 16.47 -2.34 0.89
CA SER A 66 15.96 -3.69 0.71
C SER A 66 14.89 -3.63 -0.36
N TYR A 67 15.29 -3.85 -1.61
CA TYR A 67 14.37 -3.76 -2.74
C TYR A 67 13.16 -4.68 -2.55
N ASN A 68 11.97 -4.11 -2.72
CA ASN A 68 10.70 -4.82 -2.61
C ASN A 68 9.89 -4.60 -3.89
N GLU A 69 10.02 -5.56 -4.80
CA GLU A 69 9.33 -5.56 -6.10
C GLU A 69 7.81 -5.50 -5.96
N PHE A 70 7.24 -5.95 -4.83
CA PHE A 70 5.80 -5.91 -4.61
C PHE A 70 5.21 -4.52 -4.84
N TYR A 71 5.93 -3.44 -4.50
CA TYR A 71 5.47 -2.06 -4.66
C TYR A 71 5.78 -1.45 -6.03
N PHE A 72 6.27 -2.23 -6.99
CA PHE A 72 6.50 -1.79 -8.35
C PHE A 72 5.37 -2.27 -9.27
N LEU A 73 4.55 -1.33 -9.77
CA LEU A 73 3.43 -1.59 -10.68
C LEU A 73 2.42 -2.62 -10.13
N THR A 74 2.20 -2.60 -8.81
CA THR A 74 1.33 -3.52 -8.09
C THR A 74 -0.10 -3.46 -8.63
N HIS A 75 -0.73 -4.61 -8.78
CA HIS A 75 -2.14 -4.66 -9.16
C HIS A 75 -3.01 -3.93 -8.11
N PRO A 76 -3.98 -3.08 -8.51
CA PRO A 76 -4.72 -2.24 -7.56
C PRO A 76 -5.46 -3.01 -6.46
N ALA A 77 -5.98 -4.21 -6.78
CA ALA A 77 -6.64 -5.08 -5.81
C ALA A 77 -5.71 -5.59 -4.68
N LEU A 78 -4.39 -5.57 -4.90
CA LEU A 78 -3.40 -5.89 -3.88
C LEU A 78 -2.93 -4.61 -3.16
N PHE A 79 -2.68 -3.54 -3.92
CA PHE A 79 -2.20 -2.25 -3.42
C PHE A 79 -3.19 -1.58 -2.44
N ILE A 80 -4.50 -1.72 -2.67
CA ILE A 80 -5.54 -1.15 -1.80
C ILE A 80 -5.54 -1.74 -0.37
N ASN A 81 -4.86 -2.86 -0.12
CA ASN A 81 -4.83 -3.48 1.21
C ASN A 81 -3.99 -2.67 2.21
N ASP A 82 -3.01 -1.90 1.73
CA ASP A 82 -2.15 -1.06 2.56
C ASP A 82 -2.09 0.42 2.13
N HIS A 83 -2.66 0.79 0.98
CA HIS A 83 -2.75 2.18 0.48
C HIS A 83 -4.18 2.59 0.11
N PHE A 84 -4.78 3.50 0.87
CA PHE A 84 -6.11 4.05 0.60
C PHE A 84 -6.02 5.51 0.14
N PRO A 85 -6.31 5.84 -1.14
CA PRO A 85 -6.13 7.18 -1.69
C PRO A 85 -7.17 8.19 -1.18
N GLU A 86 -6.80 9.47 -1.19
CA GLU A 86 -7.72 10.59 -0.93
C GLU A 86 -8.82 10.69 -2.00
N GLU A 87 -8.45 10.65 -3.29
CA GLU A 87 -9.43 10.65 -4.38
C GLU A 87 -9.75 9.21 -4.78
N GLU A 88 -11.03 8.86 -4.71
CA GLU A 88 -11.53 7.49 -4.82
C GLU A 88 -11.22 6.84 -6.18
N GLU A 89 -11.06 7.65 -7.24
CA GLU A 89 -10.72 7.22 -8.59
C GLU A 89 -9.36 6.51 -8.65
N TRP A 90 -8.44 6.89 -7.76
CA TRP A 90 -7.08 6.32 -7.72
C TRP A 90 -6.99 4.98 -7.03
N GLN A 91 -8.12 4.43 -6.55
CA GLN A 91 -8.17 3.03 -6.20
C GLN A 91 -8.00 2.15 -7.44
N LEU A 92 -8.36 2.64 -8.63
CA LEU A 92 -8.31 1.90 -9.90
C LEU A 92 -9.03 0.54 -9.85
N LEU A 93 -10.00 0.42 -8.94
CA LEU A 93 -10.85 -0.75 -8.79
C LEU A 93 -12.16 -0.55 -9.55
N ARG A 94 -12.69 -1.65 -10.10
CA ARG A 94 -14.05 -1.68 -10.63
C ARG A 94 -15.09 -1.36 -9.54
N TRP A 95 -14.86 -1.87 -8.33
CA TRP A 95 -15.69 -1.63 -7.16
C TRP A 95 -14.84 -0.93 -6.10
N LYS A 96 -15.10 0.36 -5.89
CA LYS A 96 -14.36 1.18 -4.94
C LYS A 96 -14.66 0.73 -3.51
N LEU A 97 -13.60 0.61 -2.72
CA LEU A 97 -13.64 0.31 -1.30
C LEU A 97 -13.95 1.61 -0.52
N THR A 98 -14.80 1.54 0.50
CA THR A 98 -14.99 2.65 1.43
C THR A 98 -13.89 2.65 2.49
N LEU A 99 -13.66 3.80 3.14
CA LEU A 99 -12.69 3.90 4.22
C LEU A 99 -13.00 2.91 5.37
N GLN A 100 -14.29 2.76 5.72
CA GLN A 100 -14.72 1.81 6.74
C GLN A 100 -14.41 0.35 6.35
N GLN A 101 -14.56 0.00 5.07
CA GLN A 101 -14.18 -1.32 4.58
C GLN A 101 -12.66 -1.51 4.64
N PHE A 102 -11.89 -0.50 4.22
CA PHE A 102 -10.43 -0.50 4.33
C PHE A 102 -9.95 -0.71 5.77
N GLU A 103 -10.54 -0.01 6.74
CA GLU A 103 -10.23 -0.15 8.16
C GLU A 103 -10.48 -1.57 8.70
N ARG A 104 -11.56 -2.22 8.22
CA ARG A 104 -11.96 -3.57 8.63
C ARG A 104 -11.19 -4.69 7.93
N ASN A 105 -10.62 -4.43 6.75
CA ASN A 105 -9.89 -5.45 6.00
C ASN A 105 -8.68 -5.95 6.81
N ALA A 106 -8.45 -7.26 6.73
CA ALA A 106 -7.29 -7.90 7.31
C ALA A 106 -6.00 -7.22 6.83
N TRP A 107 -5.02 -7.12 7.72
CA TRP A 107 -3.77 -6.46 7.43
C TRP A 107 -2.79 -7.44 6.78
N TYR A 108 -2.81 -7.47 5.45
CA TYR A 108 -1.83 -8.20 4.66
C TYR A 108 -0.61 -7.32 4.42
N ARG A 109 0.58 -7.79 4.81
CA ARG A 109 1.86 -7.14 4.45
C ARG A 109 2.38 -7.70 3.13
N SER A 110 3.19 -6.94 2.40
CA SER A 110 3.84 -7.38 1.15
C SER A 110 4.51 -8.77 1.24
N LYS A 111 5.12 -9.12 2.38
CA LYS A 111 5.73 -10.44 2.62
C LYS A 111 4.72 -11.60 2.57
N PHE A 112 3.44 -11.36 2.84
CA PHE A 112 2.38 -12.34 2.68
C PHE A 112 2.25 -12.76 1.20
N TYR A 113 2.19 -11.77 0.31
CA TYR A 113 2.06 -12.01 -1.12
C TYR A 113 3.35 -12.52 -1.77
N SER A 114 4.51 -12.03 -1.33
CA SER A 114 5.80 -12.49 -1.86
C SER A 114 6.08 -13.97 -1.57
N LEU A 115 5.39 -14.55 -0.58
CA LEU A 115 5.44 -15.98 -0.26
C LEU A 115 4.38 -16.80 -1.05
N GLY A 116 3.67 -16.18 -1.99
CA GLY A 116 2.63 -16.83 -2.79
C GLY A 116 1.29 -17.03 -2.06
N LEU A 117 1.10 -16.43 -0.89
CA LEU A 117 -0.15 -16.53 -0.15
C LEU A 117 -1.15 -15.51 -0.67
N LEU A 118 -2.36 -15.97 -1.00
CA LEU A 118 -3.45 -15.14 -1.54
C LEU A 118 -4.60 -14.94 -0.56
N ALA A 119 -4.69 -15.75 0.50
CA ALA A 119 -5.68 -15.63 1.56
C ALA A 119 -5.15 -16.23 2.86
N SER A 120 -5.37 -15.56 3.99
CA SER A 120 -5.27 -16.17 5.30
C SER A 120 -6.70 -16.44 5.77
N SER A 121 -7.19 -17.66 5.63
CA SER A 121 -8.37 -18.08 6.37
C SER A 121 -7.94 -18.29 7.81
N ALA A 122 -8.04 -17.25 8.64
CA ALA A 122 -8.08 -17.45 10.06
C ALA A 122 -9.55 -17.52 10.45
N GLU A 123 -10.02 -18.69 10.91
CA GLU A 123 -11.34 -18.76 11.58
C GLU A 123 -11.36 -17.92 12.86
N THR A 124 -10.20 -17.48 13.35
CA THR A 124 -10.07 -16.67 14.56
C THR A 124 -8.89 -15.70 14.47
N SER A 125 -9.11 -14.41 14.80
CA SER A 125 -8.10 -13.33 14.78
C SER A 125 -7.06 -13.39 15.91
N THR A 126 -6.92 -14.52 16.59
CA THR A 126 -6.00 -14.71 17.72
C THR A 126 -5.33 -16.07 17.60
N ILE A 127 -4.00 -16.06 17.49
CA ILE A 127 -3.16 -17.24 17.75
C ILE A 127 -2.56 -17.01 19.14
N GLU A 128 -3.06 -17.74 20.13
CA GLU A 128 -2.44 -17.80 21.45
C GLU A 128 -1.26 -18.78 21.38
N THR A 129 -0.05 -18.29 21.67
CA THR A 129 1.12 -19.14 21.88
C THR A 129 1.33 -19.28 23.38
N GLY A 130 1.20 -20.51 23.89
CA GLY A 130 1.61 -20.88 25.25
C GLY A 130 3.12 -21.04 25.39
#